data_AF-A0A2G9I285-F1
#
_entry.id   AF-A0A2G9I285-F1
#
_cell.length_a   1.000
_cell.length_b   1.000
_cell.length_c   1.000
_cell.angle_alpha   90.00
_cell.angle_beta   90.00
_cell.angle_gamma   90.00
#
_symmetry.space_group_name_H-M   'P 1'
#
loop_
_entity.id
_entity.type
_entity.pdbx_description
1 polymer ?
#
loop_
_entity_poly.entity_id
_entity_poly.type
_entity_poly.pdbx_seq_one_letter_code
_entity_poly.pdbx_strand_id
1 'polypeptide(L)'
;MAMRAFYNEIKGLKVKELPGYLKPMFSVNYVKNSVKRGLDTYHAKYIETSSVDPLYHICFGGMVFSYLVALPEERRHLQHQQEHGGH
;
A
#
# COMPACT_ATOMS: atom_id res chain seq x y z
N MET A 1 0.42 20.59 -7.28
CA MET A 1 0.33 20.92 -8.72
C MET A 1 0.50 19.70 -9.62
N ALA A 2 1.49 18.83 -9.39
CA ALA A 2 1.78 17.66 -10.23
C ALA A 2 0.59 16.69 -10.44
N MET A 3 -0.18 16.36 -9.39
CA MET A 3 -1.36 15.49 -9.50
C MET A 3 -2.47 16.05 -10.41
N ARG A 4 -2.69 17.38 -10.41
CA ARG A 4 -3.68 18.01 -11.29
C ARG A 4 -3.23 18.00 -12.76
N ALA A 5 -1.95 18.23 -13.01
CA ALA A 5 -1.39 18.16 -14.36
C ALA A 5 -1.47 16.73 -14.93
N PHE A 6 -1.11 15.72 -14.12
CA PHE A 6 -1.22 14.31 -14.49
C PHE A 6 -2.65 13.87 -14.80
N TYR A 7 -3.63 14.28 -13.99
CA TYR A 7 -5.04 13.99 -14.26
C TYR A 7 -5.53 14.63 -15.56
N ASN A 8 -5.12 15.87 -15.84
CA ASN A 8 -5.50 16.57 -17.07
C ASN A 8 -4.86 15.93 -18.32
N GLU A 9 -3.62 15.43 -18.22
CA GLU A 9 -2.97 14.68 -19.30
C GLU A 9 -3.64 13.32 -19.55
N ILE A 10 -3.96 12.57 -18.50
CA ILE A 10 -4.67 11.28 -18.61
C ILE A 10 -6.07 11.46 -19.20
N LYS A 11 -6.77 12.53 -18.83
CA LYS A 11 -8.12 12.83 -19.34
C LYS A 11 -8.14 13.15 -20.84
N GLY A 12 -7.03 13.66 -21.39
CA GLY A 12 -6.90 13.95 -22.82
C GLY A 12 -6.51 12.75 -23.69
N LEU A 13 -6.03 11.65 -23.08
CA LEU A 13 -5.56 10.46 -23.78
C LEU A 13 -6.69 9.48 -24.07
N LYS A 14 -6.65 8.83 -25.24
CA LYS A 14 -7.56 7.70 -25.50
C LYS A 14 -7.18 6.52 -24.63
N VAL A 15 -8.16 5.67 -24.28
CA VAL A 15 -7.94 4.44 -23.49
C VAL A 15 -6.87 3.53 -24.14
N LYS A 16 -6.74 3.57 -25.46
CA LYS A 16 -5.72 2.83 -26.22
C LYS A 16 -4.30 3.40 -26.10
N GLU A 17 -4.15 4.67 -25.71
CA GLU A 17 -2.87 5.38 -25.60
C GLU A 17 -2.34 5.40 -24.15
N LEU A 18 -3.22 5.16 -23.16
CA LEU A 18 -2.86 5.00 -21.76
C LEU A 18 -1.75 3.98 -21.51
N PRO A 19 -1.74 2.77 -22.11
CA PRO A 19 -0.69 1.80 -21.86
C PRO A 19 0.68 2.29 -22.31
N GLY A 20 0.76 3.10 -23.37
CA GLY A 20 2.00 3.68 -23.89
C GLY A 20 2.54 4.80 -23.01
N TYR A 21 1.66 5.65 -22.46
CA TYR A 21 2.02 6.74 -21.55
C TYR A 21 2.39 6.23 -20.14
N LEU A 22 1.68 5.20 -19.64
CA LEU A 22 1.90 4.64 -18.30
C LEU A 22 3.08 3.64 -18.25
N LYS A 23 3.41 2.95 -19.35
CA LYS A 23 4.52 1.98 -19.42
C LYS A 23 5.87 2.50 -18.90
N PRO A 24 6.35 3.68 -19.34
CA PRO A 24 7.63 4.20 -18.84
C PRO A 24 7.54 4.65 -17.38
N MET A 25 6.39 5.20 -16.97
CA MET A 25 6.14 5.71 -15.62
C MET A 25 6.01 4.59 -14.58
N PHE A 26 5.49 3.43 -14.98
CA PHE A 26 5.43 2.20 -14.18
C PHE A 26 6.44 1.15 -14.65
N SER A 27 7.52 1.58 -15.31
CA SER A 27 8.56 0.63 -15.68
C SER A 27 9.14 -0.01 -14.41
N VAL A 28 9.44 -1.31 -14.49
CA VAL A 28 10.03 -2.06 -13.37
C VAL A 28 11.26 -1.35 -12.82
N ASN A 29 12.04 -0.70 -13.70
CA ASN A 29 13.22 0.05 -13.31
C ASN A 29 12.90 1.33 -12.53
N TYR A 30 11.86 2.08 -12.92
CA TYR A 30 11.40 3.25 -12.18
C TYR A 30 10.86 2.87 -10.80
N VAL A 31 10.07 1.81 -10.71
CA VAL A 31 9.56 1.29 -9.44
C VAL A 31 10.72 0.85 -8.55
N LYS A 32 11.66 0.06 -9.08
CA LYS A 32 12.84 -0.42 -8.34
C LYS A 32 13.68 0.74 -7.78
N ASN A 33 13.94 1.76 -8.59
CA ASN A 33 14.71 2.92 -8.15
C ASN A 33 13.96 3.75 -7.10
N SER A 34 12.64 3.90 -7.25
CA SER A 34 11.81 4.62 -6.28
C SER A 34 11.76 3.90 -4.93
N VAL A 35 11.59 2.57 -4.94
CA VAL A 35 11.61 1.74 -3.73
C VAL A 35 12.99 1.79 -3.08
N LYS A 36 14.07 1.66 -3.85
CA LYS A 36 15.45 1.77 -3.34
C LYS A 36 15.66 3.12 -2.64
N ARG A 37 15.29 4.22 -3.29
CA ARG A 37 15.42 5.57 -2.70
C ARG A 37 14.61 5.73 -1.41
N GLY A 38 13.40 5.16 -1.36
CA GLY A 38 12.58 5.13 -0.17
C GLY A 38 13.24 4.35 0.98
N LEU A 39 13.78 3.18 0.69
CA LEU A 39 14.52 2.34 1.65
C LEU A 39 15.78 3.05 2.14
N ASP A 40 16.58 3.63 1.25
CA ASP A 40 17.81 4.36 1.60
C ASP A 40 17.50 5.54 2.52
N THR A 41 16.42 6.29 2.22
CA THR A 41 15.98 7.43 3.05
C THR A 41 15.48 6.97 4.43
N TYR A 42 14.72 5.88 4.47
CA TYR A 42 14.22 5.30 5.72
C TYR A 42 15.37 4.75 6.57
N HIS A 43 16.35 4.09 5.94
CA HIS A 43 17.54 3.57 6.59
C HIS A 43 18.36 4.70 7.22
N ALA A 44 18.67 5.76 6.45
CA ALA A 44 19.37 6.92 6.97
C ALA A 44 18.61 7.60 8.11
N LYS A 45 17.28 7.68 8.03
CA LYS A 45 16.47 8.38 9.03
C LYS A 45 16.31 7.62 10.34
N TYR A 46 16.20 6.30 10.31
CA TYR A 46 15.80 5.51 11.47
C TYR A 46 16.84 4.47 11.93
N ILE A 47 17.63 3.91 11.00
CA ILE A 47 18.60 2.86 11.32
C ILE A 47 19.95 3.49 11.70
N GLU A 48 20.46 4.43 10.90
CA GLU A 48 21.72 5.14 11.23
C GLU A 48 21.60 6.00 12.49
N THR A 49 20.42 6.54 12.75
CA THR A 49 20.13 7.36 13.95
C THR A 49 19.84 6.52 15.20
N SER A 50 19.90 5.18 15.12
CA SER A 50 19.57 4.27 16.21
C SER A 50 18.18 4.52 16.84
N SER A 51 17.19 4.86 16.01
CA SER A 51 15.81 5.06 16.47
C SER A 51 15.11 3.72 16.76
N VAL A 52 14.21 3.72 17.75
CA VAL A 52 13.34 2.58 18.08
C VAL A 52 12.09 2.49 17.18
N ASP A 53 11.82 3.53 16.39
CA ASP A 53 10.64 3.62 15.51
C ASP A 53 10.48 2.44 14.54
N PRO A 54 11.55 1.83 13.97
CA PRO A 54 11.40 0.65 13.12
C PRO A 54 10.75 -0.53 13.84
N LEU A 55 11.02 -0.72 15.14
CA LEU A 55 10.37 -1.76 15.94
C LEU A 55 8.89 -1.47 16.08
N TYR A 56 8.53 -0.22 16.39
CA TYR A 56 7.14 0.20 16.49
C TYR A 56 6.38 0.04 15.17
N HIS A 57 6.97 0.39 14.04
CA HIS A 57 6.35 0.18 12.73
C HIS A 57 6.04 -1.30 12.46
N ILE A 58 6.91 -2.22 12.89
CA ILE A 58 6.64 -3.66 12.78
C ILE A 58 5.56 -4.11 13.77
N CYS A 59 5.61 -3.67 15.03
CA CYS A 59 4.61 -4.05 16.04
C CYS A 59 3.21 -3.54 15.67
N PHE A 60 3.08 -2.25 15.36
CA PHE A 60 1.80 -1.65 14.98
C PHE A 60 1.35 -2.13 13.60
N GLY A 61 2.27 -2.25 12.64
CA GLY A 61 1.96 -2.78 11.31
C GLY A 61 1.50 -4.22 11.35
N GLY A 62 2.18 -5.08 12.12
CA GLY A 62 1.82 -6.47 12.33
C GLY A 62 0.48 -6.61 13.05
N MET A 63 0.21 -5.79 14.05
CA MET A 63 -1.09 -5.75 14.72
C MET A 63 -2.21 -5.37 13.75
N VAL A 64 -2.09 -4.27 13.01
CA VAL A 64 -3.11 -3.84 12.02
C VAL A 64 -3.30 -4.90 10.93
N PHE A 65 -2.21 -5.45 10.40
CA PHE A 65 -2.28 -6.50 9.39
C PHE A 65 -2.98 -7.76 9.93
N SER A 66 -2.65 -8.18 11.14
CA SER A 66 -3.27 -9.35 11.77
C SER A 66 -4.78 -9.19 11.92
N TYR A 67 -5.25 -7.99 12.31
CA TYR A 67 -6.68 -7.67 12.36
C TYR A 67 -7.34 -7.73 10.97
N LEU A 68 -6.71 -7.15 9.95
CA LEU A 68 -7.22 -7.19 8.58
C LEU A 68 -7.29 -8.60 8.00
N VAL A 69 -6.34 -9.47 8.35
CA VAL A 69 -6.34 -10.88 7.93
C VAL A 69 -7.36 -11.71 8.72
N ALA A 70 -7.60 -11.38 10.00
CA ALA A 70 -8.59 -12.05 10.84
C ALA A 70 -10.04 -11.61 10.56
N LEU A 71 -10.23 -10.42 9.98
CA LEU A 71 -11.55 -9.85 9.68
C LEU A 71 -12.49 -10.79 8.90
N PRO A 72 -12.09 -11.48 7.82
CA PRO A 72 -12.95 -12.44 7.12
C PRO A 72 -13.38 -13.62 8.00
N GLU A 73 -12.49 -14.09 8.87
CA GLU A 73 -12.76 -15.18 9.81
C GLU A 73 -13.76 -14.74 10.89
N GLU A 74 -13.56 -13.56 11.48
CA GLU A 74 -14.52 -12.97 12.42
C GLU A 74 -15.91 -12.78 11.78
N ARG A 75 -15.96 -12.37 10.51
CA ARG A 75 -17.23 -12.23 9.77
C ARG A 75 -17.93 -13.57 9.56
N ARG A 76 -17.19 -14.65 9.27
CA ARG A 76 -17.76 -16.00 9.14
C ARG A 76 -18.25 -16.55 10.48
N HIS A 77 -17.51 -16.30 11.56
CA HIS A 77 -17.92 -16.69 12.91
C HIS A 77 -19.20 -15.97 13.35
N LEU A 78 -19.34 -14.67 13.05
CA LEU A 78 -20.56 -13.91 13.33
C LEU A 78 -21.76 -14.40 12.51
N GLN A 79 -21.56 -14.79 11.25
CA GLN A 79 -22.61 -15.37 10.41
C GLN A 79 -23.10 -16.71 10.97
N HIS A 80 -22.19 -17.61 11.36
CA HIS A 80 -22.56 -18.86 12.02
C HIS A 80 -23.28 -18.65 13.37
N GLN A 81 -22.88 -17.64 14.15
CA GLN A 81 -23.58 -17.30 15.40
C GLN A 81 -24.98 -16.72 15.15
N GLN A 82 -25.16 -15.94 14.08
CA GLN A 82 -26.48 -15.42 13.69
C GLN A 82 -27.40 -16.52 13.17
N GLU A 83 -26.87 -17.50 12.43
CA GLU A 83 -27.66 -18.61 11.87
C GLU A 83 -28.03 -19.66 12.94
N HIS A 84 -27.22 -19.87 13.97
CA HIS A 84 -27.49 -20.84 15.04
C HIS A 84 -28.05 -20.24 16.33
N GLY A 85 -27.90 -18.94 16.56
CA GLY A 85 -28.42 -18.24 17.75
C GLY A 85 -29.83 -17.67 17.58
N GLY A 86 -30.43 -17.81 16.39
CA GLY A 86 -31.81 -17.44 16.11
C GLY A 86 -32.79 -18.59 16.32
N HIS A 87 -32.94 -19.03 17.56
CA HIS A 87 -34.05 -19.87 18.02
C HIS A 87 -34.84 -19.14 19.11
#